data_AF-A0A6N0NTU3-F1
#
_entry.id   AF-A0A6N0NTU3-F1
#
_cell.length_a   1.000
_cell.length_b   1.000
_cell.length_c   1.000
_cell.angle_alpha   90.00
_cell.angle_beta   90.00
_cell.angle_gamma   90.00
#
_symmetry.space_group_name_H-M   'P 1'
#
loop_
_entity.id
_entity.type
_entity.pdbx_description
1 polymer ?
#
loop_
_entity_poly.entity_id
_entity_poly.type
_entity_poly.pdbx_seq_one_letter_code
_entity_poly.pdbx_strand_id
1 'polypeptide(L)'
;MTLVEEVKGLIRVDKPLQALMMIKQYVEDNPVENPSKECEEILRAVKVMPWLNDESWRFFAPSLPEEEIEMLALRIQDCVRSYSRN
;
A
#
# COMPACT_ATOMS: atom_id res chain seq x y z
N MET A 1 3.80 13.80 7.64
CA MET A 1 3.80 13.33 6.25
C MET A 1 2.81 12.18 6.18
N THR A 2 2.04 12.08 5.10
CA THR A 2 1.02 11.03 4.92
C THR A 2 1.52 9.95 3.97
N LEU A 3 1.05 8.71 4.13
CA LEU A 3 1.35 7.60 3.20
C LEU A 3 1.15 8.01 1.74
N VAL A 4 0.05 8.71 1.45
CA VAL A 4 -0.30 9.17 0.11
C VAL A 4 0.73 10.16 -0.45
N GLU A 5 1.21 11.10 0.35
CA GLU A 5 2.25 12.05 -0.08
C GLU A 5 3.57 11.36 -0.41
N GLU A 6 3.95 10.37 0.39
CA GLU A 6 5.19 9.60 0.19
C GLU A 6 5.11 8.72 -1.06
N VAL A 7 3.97 8.04 -1.27
CA VAL A 7 3.69 7.25 -2.47
C VAL A 7 3.71 8.12 -3.72
N LYS A 8 3.05 9.29 -3.69
CA LYS A 8 3.10 10.28 -4.79
C LYS A 8 4.52 10.74 -5.10
N GLY A 9 5.33 10.95 -4.06
CA GLY A 9 6.74 11.30 -4.22
C GLY A 9 7.53 10.23 -4.99
N LEU A 10 7.31 8.95 -4.67
CA LEU A 10 7.98 7.81 -5.30
C LEU A 10 7.53 7.60 -6.75
N ILE A 11 6.23 7.75 -7.02
CA ILE A 11 5.69 7.64 -8.39
C ILE A 11 6.29 8.72 -9.30
N ARG A 12 6.36 9.98 -8.84
CA ARG A 12 6.92 11.11 -9.62
C ARG A 12 8.37 10.94 -10.03
N VAL A 13 9.13 10.08 -9.34
CA VAL A 13 10.53 9.77 -9.66
C VAL A 13 10.69 8.39 -10.31
N ASP A 14 9.61 7.85 -10.89
CA ASP A 14 9.56 6.58 -11.62
C ASP A 14 9.97 5.38 -10.75
N LYS A 15 9.45 5.33 -9.52
CA LYS A 15 9.69 4.24 -8.57
C LYS A 15 8.40 3.57 -8.08
N PRO A 16 7.53 3.05 -8.98
CA PRO A 16 6.26 2.43 -8.62
C PRO A 16 6.43 1.21 -7.70
N LEU A 17 7.49 0.42 -7.92
CA LEU A 17 7.80 -0.74 -7.08
C LEU A 17 8.13 -0.32 -5.63
N GLN A 18 8.87 0.77 -5.43
CA GLN A 18 9.14 1.28 -4.08
C GLN A 18 7.89 1.87 -3.44
N ALA A 19 7.02 2.49 -4.24
CA ALA A 19 5.73 3.00 -3.76
C ALA A 19 4.85 1.86 -3.21
N LEU A 20 4.73 0.75 -3.94
CA LEU A 20 4.01 -0.44 -3.47
C LEU A 20 4.63 -1.03 -2.19
N MET A 21 5.96 -1.00 -2.08
CA MET A 21 6.64 -1.48 -0.87
C MET A 21 6.41 -0.58 0.33
N MET A 22 6.34 0.73 0.12
CA MET A 22 5.94 1.68 1.16
C MET A 22 4.52 1.39 1.67
N ILE A 23 3.57 1.11 0.76
CA ILE A 23 2.20 0.73 1.13
C ILE A 23 2.21 -0.55 1.96
N LYS A 24 2.97 -1.57 1.54
CA LYS A 24 3.09 -2.82 2.30
C LYS A 24 3.67 -2.61 3.69
N GLN A 25 4.78 -1.88 3.78
CA GLN A 25 5.44 -1.58 5.05
C GLN A 25 4.47 -0.83 5.98
N TYR A 26 3.73 0.15 5.47
CA TYR A 26 2.74 0.88 6.25
C TYR A 26 1.66 -0.02 6.85
N VAL A 27 1.20 -1.02 6.11
CA VAL A 27 0.22 -2.00 6.61
C VAL A 27 0.80 -2.91 7.69
N GLU A 28 2.08 -3.26 7.59
CA GLU A 28 2.77 -4.08 8.60
C GLU A 28 3.08 -3.30 9.88
N ASP A 29 3.46 -2.03 9.75
CA ASP A 29 3.74 -1.13 10.86
C ASP A 29 2.47 -0.68 11.62
N ASN A 30 1.31 -0.76 10.97
CA ASN A 30 0.02 -0.31 11.53
C ASN A 30 -1.00 -1.45 11.54
N PRO A 31 -0.86 -2.45 12.43
CA PRO A 31 -1.86 -3.49 12.57
C PRO A 31 -3.20 -2.89 13.00
N VAL A 32 -4.27 -3.26 12.27
CA VAL A 32 -5.65 -2.84 12.56
C VAL A 32 -6.38 -4.01 13.20
N GLU A 33 -6.93 -3.82 14.41
CA GLU A 33 -7.79 -4.83 15.03
C GLU A 33 -9.24 -4.64 14.61
N ASN A 34 -9.97 -5.73 14.37
CA ASN A 34 -11.39 -5.68 13.96
C ASN A 34 -11.68 -4.74 12.77
N PRO A 35 -10.93 -4.82 11.65
CA PRO A 35 -11.23 -4.01 10.47
C PRO A 35 -12.63 -4.33 9.92
N SER A 36 -13.22 -3.37 9.19
CA SER A 36 -14.38 -3.69 8.35
C SER A 36 -14.00 -4.78 7.33
N LYS A 37 -14.97 -5.54 6.84
CA LYS A 37 -14.73 -6.62 5.86
C LYS A 37 -13.96 -6.12 4.63
N GLU A 38 -14.30 -4.93 4.13
CA GLU A 38 -13.60 -4.30 2.99
C GLU A 38 -12.14 -4.01 3.35
N CYS A 39 -11.88 -3.42 4.51
CA CYS A 39 -10.52 -3.15 4.95
C CYS A 39 -9.72 -4.42 5.20
N GLU A 40 -10.34 -5.46 5.76
CA GLU A 40 -9.71 -6.76 5.96
C GLU A 40 -9.22 -7.35 4.64
N GLU A 41 -10.06 -7.34 3.61
CA GLU A 41 -9.73 -7.85 2.28
C GLU A 41 -8.56 -7.09 1.65
N ILE A 42 -8.58 -5.75 1.70
CA ILE A 42 -7.52 -4.90 1.13
C ILE A 42 -6.21 -5.08 1.91
N LEU A 43 -6.25 -5.01 3.25
CA LEU A 43 -5.07 -5.17 4.09
C LEU A 43 -4.43 -6.55 3.90
N ARG A 44 -5.25 -7.60 3.80
CA ARG A 44 -4.78 -8.97 3.53
C ARG A 44 -4.12 -9.08 2.16
N ALA A 45 -4.73 -8.51 1.12
CA ALA A 45 -4.16 -8.50 -0.22
C ALA A 45 -2.78 -7.82 -0.27
N VAL A 46 -2.62 -6.70 0.44
CA VAL A 46 -1.33 -6.01 0.55
C VAL A 46 -0.31 -6.82 1.37
N LYS A 47 -0.73 -7.47 2.46
CA LYS A 47 0.17 -8.31 3.28
C LYS A 47 0.72 -9.53 2.55
N VAL A 48 0.03 -10.05 1.54
CA VAL A 48 0.53 -11.18 0.73
C VAL A 48 1.35 -10.75 -0.49
N MET A 49 1.46 -9.43 -0.76
CA MET A 49 2.37 -8.93 -1.78
C MET A 49 3.81 -9.37 -1.45
N PRO A 50 4.56 -9.92 -2.42
CA PRO A 50 5.94 -10.30 -2.20
C PRO A 50 6.85 -9.05 -2.10
N TRP A 51 8.03 -9.23 -1.49
CA TRP A 51 9.02 -8.17 -1.29
C TRP A 51 9.99 -8.04 -2.48
N LEU A 52 10.77 -6.96 -2.54
CA LEU A 52 11.75 -6.67 -3.61
C LEU A 52 12.74 -7.79 -3.95
N ASN A 53 13.04 -8.66 -2.98
CA ASN A 53 13.93 -9.80 -3.15
C ASN A 53 13.25 -10.98 -3.87
N ASP A 54 11.94 -10.93 -4.03
CA ASP A 54 11.17 -11.86 -4.84
C ASP A 54 11.18 -11.39 -6.31
N GLU A 55 11.91 -12.13 -7.15
CA GLU A 55 12.11 -11.78 -8.55
C GLU A 55 10.80 -11.70 -9.36
N SER A 56 9.73 -12.35 -8.89
CA SER A 56 8.43 -12.33 -9.56
C SER A 56 7.83 -10.93 -9.65
N TRP A 57 8.06 -10.07 -8.65
CA TRP A 57 7.38 -8.78 -8.56
C TRP A 57 7.95 -7.70 -9.49
N ARG A 58 9.21 -7.86 -9.93
CA ARG A 58 9.82 -6.98 -10.93
C ARG A 58 9.05 -6.99 -12.26
N PHE A 59 8.31 -8.06 -12.56
CA PHE A 59 7.52 -8.18 -13.78
C PHE A 59 6.11 -7.58 -13.67
N PHE A 60 5.51 -7.57 -12.47
CA PHE A 60 4.12 -7.14 -12.27
C PHE A 60 3.99 -5.69 -11.77
N ALA A 61 4.89 -5.24 -10.89
CA ALA A 61 4.80 -3.88 -10.34
C ALA A 61 4.92 -2.75 -11.39
N PRO A 62 5.75 -2.85 -12.45
CA PRO A 62 5.80 -1.84 -13.51
C PRO A 62 4.53 -1.76 -14.37
N SER A 63 3.60 -2.71 -14.22
CA SER A 63 2.38 -2.80 -15.05
C SER A 63 1.14 -2.17 -14.41
N LEU A 64 1.21 -1.82 -13.12
CA LEU A 64 0.13 -1.14 -12.41
C LEU A 64 0.09 0.35 -12.80
N PRO A 65 -1.05 0.91 -13.21
CA PRO A 65 -1.19 2.34 -13.46
C PRO A 65 -0.88 3.16 -12.19
N GLU A 66 -0.21 4.29 -12.35
CA GLU A 66 0.15 5.19 -11.23
C GLU A 66 -1.06 5.56 -10.38
N GLU A 67 -2.19 5.88 -11.02
CA GLU A 67 -3.45 6.21 -10.37
C GLU A 67 -3.96 5.08 -9.46
N GLU A 68 -3.76 3.82 -9.85
CA GLU A 68 -4.17 2.66 -9.03
C GLU A 68 -3.30 2.52 -7.78
N ILE A 69 -2.00 2.79 -7.89
CA ILE A 69 -1.08 2.78 -6.75
C ILE A 69 -1.46 3.89 -5.76
N GLU A 70 -1.78 5.09 -6.27
CA GLU A 70 -2.25 6.19 -5.42
C GLU A 70 -3.59 5.88 -4.74
N MET A 71 -4.55 5.32 -5.48
CA MET A 71 -5.84 4.92 -4.93
C MET A 71 -5.69 3.84 -3.85
N LEU A 72 -4.80 2.88 -4.05
CA LEU A 72 -4.49 1.86 -3.06
C LEU A 72 -3.91 2.48 -1.78
N ALA A 73 -2.95 3.41 -1.91
CA ALA A 73 -2.37 4.12 -0.79
C ALA A 73 -3.42 4.90 0.02
N LEU A 74 -4.35 5.57 -0.68
CA LEU A 74 -5.44 6.31 -0.04
C LEU A 74 -6.36 5.37 0.75
N ARG A 75 -6.83 4.28 0.14
CA ARG A 75 -7.71 3.31 0.79
C ARG A 75 -7.07 2.68 2.02
N ILE A 76 -5.80 2.29 1.93
CA ILE A 76 -5.04 1.75 3.05
C ILE A 76 -4.92 2.77 4.19
N GLN A 77 -4.60 4.02 3.85
CA GLN A 77 -4.52 5.08 4.85
C GLN A 77 -5.86 5.30 5.56
N ASP A 78 -6.98 5.27 4.83
CA ASP A 78 -8.31 5.43 5.39
C ASP A 78 -8.70 4.26 6.29
N CYS A 79 -8.37 3.03 5.91
CA CYS A 79 -8.57 1.84 6.75
C CYS A 79 -7.82 1.94 8.09
N VAL A 80 -6.55 2.35 8.06
CA VAL A 80 -5.74 2.49 9.28
C VAL A 80 -6.21 3.66 10.16
N ARG A 81 -6.57 4.80 9.55
CA ARG A 81 -7.03 5.99 10.28
C ARG A 81 -8.41 5.85 10.89
N SER A 82 -9.32 5.18 10.19
CA SER A 82 -10.69 4.96 10.69
C SER A 82 -10.69 4.12 11.96
N TYR A 83 -9.71 3.22 12.11
CA TYR A 83 -9.50 2.48 13.35
C TYR A 83 -8.87 3.32 14.45
N SER A 84 -7.87 4.15 14.14
CA SER A 84 -7.16 4.99 15.13
C SER A 84 -8.03 6.08 15.80
N ARG A 85 -9.29 6.25 15.37
CA ARG A 85 -10.25 7.23 15.91
C ARG A 85 -11.35 6.61 16.79
N ASN A 86 -11.41 5.28 16.88
CA ASN A 86 -12.26 4.55 17.83
C ASN A 86 -11.43 4.12 19.05
#